data_AF-A0A6I3CMW7-F1
#
_entry.id   AF-A0A6I3CMW7-F1
#
_cell.length_a   1.000
_cell.length_b   1.000
_cell.length_c   1.000
_cell.angle_alpha   90.00
_cell.angle_beta   90.00
_cell.angle_gamma   90.00
#
_symmetry.space_group_name_H-M   'P 1'
#
loop_
_entity.id
_entity.type
_entity.pdbx_description
1 polymer ?
#
loop_
_entity_poly.entity_id
_entity_poly.type
_entity_poly.pdbx_seq_one_letter_code
_entity_poly.pdbx_strand_id
1 'polypeptide(L)'
;QPDLTRLIEPEGDDPFILHPGEFVLGSTYEVVTLPDDIAGRLEGKSSLGRLGLLTHSTAGFIDPGFSGHVTLELSNVANLPIMLYPGMKIGQLCLFRLSSPAEHPYGSEKYGSRYQGQRGPTASRSFANFHRTDV
;
A
#
# COMPACT_ATOMS: atom_id res chain seq x y z
N GLN A 1 -8.68 14.97 9.54
CA GLN A 1 -9.84 15.07 8.64
C GLN A 1 -10.58 13.74 8.75
N PRO A 2 -11.68 13.67 9.53
CA PRO A 2 -12.55 12.49 9.49
C PRO A 2 -13.15 12.35 8.08
N ASP A 3 -13.47 11.12 7.67
CA ASP A 3 -14.20 10.79 6.43
C ASP A 3 -13.51 11.11 5.10
N LEU A 4 -12.18 11.25 5.09
CA LEU A 4 -11.42 11.46 3.84
C LEU A 4 -11.57 10.30 2.84
N THR A 5 -11.75 9.08 3.34
CA THR A 5 -11.89 7.85 2.53
C THR A 5 -13.12 7.07 2.97
N ARG A 6 -13.83 6.47 2.00
CA ARG A 6 -14.92 5.52 2.23
C ARG A 6 -14.54 4.17 1.64
N LEU A 7 -14.84 3.08 2.35
CA LEU A 7 -14.65 1.73 1.84
C LEU A 7 -15.67 1.42 0.74
N ILE A 8 -15.19 0.89 -0.38
CA ILE A 8 -15.99 0.34 -1.48
C ILE A 8 -15.50 -1.07 -1.74
N GLU A 9 -16.42 -2.03 -1.72
CA GLU A 9 -16.18 -3.41 -2.14
C GLU A 9 -17.05 -3.67 -3.38
N PRO A 10 -16.44 -4.04 -4.53
CA PRO A 10 -17.20 -4.46 -5.70
C PRO A 10 -18.04 -5.71 -5.41
N GLU A 11 -19.17 -5.87 -6.11
CA GLU A 11 -20.02 -7.06 -5.98
C GLU A 11 -19.39 -8.24 -6.73
N GLY A 12 -18.99 -9.29 -6.01
CA GLY A 12 -18.41 -10.50 -6.61
C GLY A 12 -17.14 -10.19 -7.41
N ASP A 13 -17.16 -10.51 -8.71
CA ASP A 13 -16.03 -10.33 -9.63
C ASP A 13 -16.13 -9.01 -10.44
N ASP A 14 -17.08 -8.14 -10.10
CA ASP A 14 -17.25 -6.86 -10.79
C ASP A 14 -16.01 -5.96 -10.62
N PRO A 15 -15.61 -5.21 -11.67
CA PRO A 15 -14.48 -4.32 -11.58
C PRO A 15 -14.81 -3.07 -10.78
N PHE A 16 -13.82 -2.55 -10.05
CA PHE A 16 -13.81 -1.15 -9.62
C PHE A 16 -13.40 -0.27 -10.81
N ILE A 17 -14.19 0.75 -11.12
CA ILE A 17 -13.88 1.71 -12.18
C ILE A 17 -13.09 2.88 -11.58
N LEU A 18 -11.82 3.00 -11.94
CA LEU A 18 -10.98 4.13 -11.57
C LEU A 18 -11.01 5.20 -12.67
N HIS A 19 -11.65 6.34 -12.41
CA HIS A 19 -11.82 7.39 -13.41
C HIS A 19 -10.54 8.22 -13.59
N PRO A 20 -10.37 8.90 -14.74
CA PRO A 20 -9.27 9.83 -14.97
C PRO A 20 -9.12 10.86 -13.86
N GLY A 21 -7.91 11.01 -13.33
CA GLY A 21 -7.57 11.98 -12.28
C GLY A 21 -7.91 11.51 -10.86
N GLU A 22 -8.53 10.34 -10.68
CA GLU A 22 -8.84 9.81 -9.35
C GLU A 22 -7.64 9.14 -8.68
N PHE A 23 -7.69 9.16 -7.35
CA PHE A 23 -6.78 8.46 -6.44
C PHE A 23 -7.60 7.59 -5.50
N VAL A 24 -7.22 6.33 -5.35
CA VAL A 24 -7.85 5.39 -4.41
C VAL A 24 -6.82 4.57 -3.66
N LEU A 25 -7.22 4.09 -2.48
CA LEU A 25 -6.45 3.09 -1.75
C LEU A 25 -6.98 1.70 -2.10
N GLY A 26 -6.13 0.87 -2.70
CA GLY A 26 -6.38 -0.56 -2.91
C GLY A 26 -5.62 -1.40 -1.89
N SER A 27 -5.79 -2.72 -1.93
CA SER A 27 -5.02 -3.64 -1.10
C SER A 27 -4.62 -4.89 -1.88
N THR A 28 -3.46 -5.46 -1.55
CA THR A 28 -3.07 -6.76 -2.09
C THR A 28 -4.03 -7.84 -1.59
N TYR A 29 -4.25 -8.86 -2.41
CA TYR A 29 -4.95 -10.06 -1.96
C TYR A 29 -4.09 -10.84 -0.95
N GLU A 30 -2.78 -10.89 -1.21
CA GLU A 30 -1.80 -11.59 -0.39
C GLU A 30 -1.56 -10.87 0.95
N VAL A 31 -1.33 -11.68 1.99
CA VAL A 31 -0.70 -11.26 3.24
C VAL A 31 0.81 -11.47 3.10
N VAL A 32 1.58 -10.40 3.29
CA VAL A 32 3.04 -10.43 3.27
C VAL A 32 3.53 -10.39 4.71
N THR A 33 4.37 -11.37 5.09
CA THR A 33 5.08 -11.41 6.37
C THR A 33 6.57 -11.46 6.09
N LEU A 34 7.31 -10.43 6.53
CA LEU A 34 8.76 -10.34 6.35
C LEU A 34 9.49 -10.67 7.66
N PRO A 35 10.62 -11.40 7.63
CA PRO A 35 11.52 -11.48 8.78
C PRO A 35 12.16 -10.12 9.07
N ASP A 36 12.94 -10.04 10.15
CA ASP A 36 13.61 -8.81 10.60
C ASP A 36 14.86 -8.44 9.77
N ASP A 37 15.30 -9.30 8.85
CA ASP A 37 16.47 -9.10 8.01
C ASP A 37 16.15 -8.91 6.51
N ILE A 38 14.86 -8.78 6.15
CA ILE A 38 14.39 -8.53 4.78
C ILE A 38 13.49 -7.30 4.75
N ALA A 39 13.78 -6.37 3.82
CA ALA A 39 12.84 -5.33 3.43
C ALA A 39 12.20 -5.68 2.08
N GLY A 40 10.95 -5.28 1.88
CA GLY A 40 10.23 -5.41 0.62
C GLY A 40 10.06 -4.06 -0.07
N ARG A 41 9.88 -4.07 -1.39
CA ARG A 41 9.37 -2.92 -2.14
C ARG A 41 8.30 -3.39 -3.09
N LEU A 42 7.14 -2.74 -3.01
CA LEU A 42 6.09 -2.96 -3.97
C LEU A 42 6.35 -2.07 -5.21
N GLU A 43 6.34 -2.70 -6.38
CA GLU A 43 6.49 -2.02 -7.66
C GLU A 43 5.26 -2.24 -8.52
N GLY A 44 4.93 -1.24 -9.35
CA GLY A 44 3.94 -1.39 -10.40
C GLY A 44 4.41 -2.32 -11.53
N LYS A 45 3.48 -2.69 -12.41
CA LYS A 45 3.78 -3.45 -13.63
C LYS A 45 3.89 -2.51 -14.83
N SER A 46 4.90 -2.72 -15.68
CA SER A 46 5.05 -1.92 -16.91
C SER A 46 3.81 -1.97 -17.81
N SER A 47 3.14 -3.12 -17.89
CA SER A 47 1.90 -3.28 -18.67
C SER A 47 0.78 -2.34 -18.20
N LEU A 48 0.66 -2.10 -16.89
CA LEU A 48 -0.35 -1.24 -16.30
C LEU A 48 0.06 0.23 -16.37
N GLY A 49 1.35 0.53 -16.15
CA GLY A 49 1.90 1.88 -16.33
C GLY A 49 1.70 2.42 -17.75
N ARG A 50 1.77 1.56 -18.77
CA ARG A 50 1.48 1.92 -20.18
C ARG A 50 0.02 2.26 -20.45
N LEU A 51 -0.90 1.90 -19.55
CA LEU A 51 -2.31 2.30 -19.59
C LEU A 51 -2.58 3.58 -18.79
N GLY A 52 -1.55 4.18 -18.18
CA GLY A 52 -1.69 5.32 -17.28
C GLY A 52 -2.15 4.97 -15.86
N LEU A 53 -2.11 3.68 -15.47
CA LEU A 53 -2.30 3.29 -14.08
C LEU A 53 -0.97 3.41 -13.33
N LEU A 54 -0.93 4.33 -12.37
CA LEU A 54 0.17 4.42 -11.42
C LEU A 54 -0.17 3.58 -10.19
N THR A 55 0.62 2.53 -9.97
CA THR A 55 0.66 1.81 -8.71
C THR A 55 1.81 2.37 -7.92
N HIS A 56 1.50 3.22 -6.94
CA HIS A 56 2.49 3.87 -6.12
C HIS A 56 2.48 3.31 -4.70
N SER A 57 3.61 3.49 -4.04
CA SER A 57 3.78 3.34 -2.60
C SER A 57 4.71 4.48 -2.20
N THR A 58 4.13 5.65 -1.88
CA THR A 58 4.93 6.84 -1.49
C THR A 58 5.82 6.50 -0.30
N ALA A 59 5.33 5.62 0.60
CA ALA A 59 6.16 4.83 1.49
C ALA A 59 6.84 3.71 0.68
N GLY A 60 8.09 3.95 0.26
CA GLY A 60 8.77 3.12 -0.74
C GLY A 60 9.19 1.71 -0.28
N PHE A 61 9.10 1.38 1.01
CA PHE A 61 9.48 0.06 1.53
C PHE A 61 8.37 -0.54 2.39
N ILE A 62 8.29 -1.87 2.35
CA ILE A 62 7.63 -2.71 3.34
C ILE A 62 8.71 -3.09 4.35
N ASP A 63 8.56 -2.61 5.58
CA ASP A 63 9.57 -2.73 6.63
C ASP A 63 9.83 -4.19 7.08
N PRO A 64 11.05 -4.52 7.52
CA PRO A 64 11.35 -5.80 8.15
C PRO A 64 10.46 -6.03 9.38
N GLY A 65 9.95 -7.26 9.54
CA GLY A 65 8.97 -7.61 10.58
C GLY A 65 7.52 -7.23 10.28
N PHE A 66 7.25 -6.54 9.15
CA PHE A 66 5.87 -6.27 8.74
C PHE A 66 5.11 -7.57 8.50
N SER A 67 3.84 -7.60 8.92
CA SER A 67 2.90 -8.65 8.60
C SER A 67 1.50 -8.08 8.34
N GLY A 68 1.00 -8.22 7.11
CA GLY A 68 -0.33 -7.72 6.74
C GLY A 68 -0.57 -7.71 5.23
N HIS A 69 -1.75 -7.27 4.80
CA HIS A 69 -1.96 -6.90 3.40
C HIS A 69 -1.22 -5.58 3.11
N VAL A 70 -0.72 -5.39 1.91
CA VAL A 70 -0.05 -4.14 1.52
C VAL A 70 -1.10 -3.19 0.96
N THR A 71 -1.13 -1.94 1.47
CA THR A 71 -1.97 -0.89 0.91
C THR A 71 -1.35 -0.39 -0.40
N LEU A 72 -2.17 -0.25 -1.44
CA LEU A 72 -1.80 0.24 -2.76
C LEU A 72 -2.31 1.66 -2.92
N GLU A 73 -1.47 2.56 -3.41
CA GLU A 73 -1.89 3.90 -3.82
C GLU A 73 -2.08 3.89 -5.33
N LEU A 74 -3.34 3.89 -5.79
CA LEU A 74 -3.68 3.73 -7.21
C LEU A 74 -4.19 5.04 -7.78
N SER A 75 -3.54 5.52 -8.85
CA SER A 75 -3.97 6.72 -9.58
C SER A 75 -4.13 6.44 -11.05
N ASN A 76 -5.19 6.98 -11.66
CA ASN A 76 -5.35 6.96 -13.10
C ASN A 76 -4.94 8.32 -13.70
N VAL A 77 -3.83 8.34 -14.41
CA VAL A 77 -3.32 9.53 -15.12
C VAL A 77 -3.60 9.50 -16.63
N ALA A 78 -4.35 8.50 -17.11
CA ALA A 78 -4.85 8.47 -18.48
C ALA A 78 -6.08 9.35 -18.67
N ASN A 79 -6.57 9.44 -19.90
CA ASN A 79 -7.80 10.13 -20.28
C ASN A 79 -9.03 9.22 -20.39
N LEU A 80 -8.89 7.91 -20.11
CA LEU A 80 -9.98 6.93 -20.13
C LEU A 80 -10.07 6.21 -18.77
N PRO A 81 -11.28 5.78 -18.34
CA PRO A 81 -11.44 4.96 -17.15
C PRO A 81 -10.69 3.64 -17.25
N ILE A 82 -10.19 3.15 -16.11
CA ILE A 82 -9.51 1.85 -16.00
C ILE A 82 -10.35 0.94 -15.11
N MET A 83 -10.65 -0.26 -15.61
CA MET A 83 -11.32 -1.31 -14.83
C MET A 83 -10.28 -2.09 -14.02
N LEU A 84 -10.42 -2.07 -12.70
CA LEU A 84 -9.60 -2.82 -11.76
C LEU A 84 -10.39 -4.02 -11.25
N TYR A 85 -9.99 -5.22 -11.66
CA TYR A 85 -10.67 -6.45 -11.29
C TYR A 85 -10.06 -7.02 -10.00
N PRO A 86 -10.86 -7.40 -8.99
CA PRO A 86 -10.39 -8.20 -7.87
C PRO A 86 -9.60 -9.43 -8.37
N GLY A 87 -8.45 -9.71 -7.77
CA GLY A 87 -7.58 -10.83 -8.15
C GLY A 87 -6.67 -10.59 -9.36
N MET A 88 -6.77 -9.45 -10.07
CA MET A 88 -5.82 -9.15 -11.14
C MET A 88 -4.40 -8.91 -10.60
N LYS A 89 -3.38 -9.22 -11.41
CA LYS A 89 -1.99 -8.88 -11.07
C LYS A 89 -1.80 -7.36 -11.15
N ILE A 90 -1.70 -6.70 -10.00
CA ILE A 90 -1.60 -5.23 -9.90
C ILE A 90 -0.17 -4.71 -9.75
N GLY A 91 0.72 -5.53 -9.19
CA GLY A 91 2.10 -5.14 -8.88
C GLY A 91 3.05 -6.33 -8.84
N GLN A 92 4.21 -6.11 -8.26
CA GLN A 92 5.23 -7.12 -7.98
C GLN A 92 6.03 -6.72 -6.74
N LEU A 93 6.47 -7.71 -5.97
CA LEU A 93 7.24 -7.51 -4.75
C LEU A 93 8.72 -7.79 -5.02
N CYS A 94 9.57 -6.79 -4.78
CA CYS A 94 11.02 -6.92 -4.78
C CYS A 94 11.50 -7.08 -3.33
N LEU A 95 12.38 -8.05 -3.06
CA LEU A 95 12.91 -8.30 -1.71
C LEU A 95 14.39 -7.93 -1.65
N PHE A 96 14.77 -7.30 -0.55
CA PHE A 96 16.12 -6.81 -0.30
C PHE A 96 16.60 -7.34 1.05
N ARG A 97 17.76 -7.99 1.03
CA ARG A 97 18.43 -8.40 2.27
C ARG A 97 19.07 -7.19 2.93
N LEU A 98 18.82 -7.02 4.22
CA LEU A 98 19.50 -6.01 5.02
C LEU A 98 20.96 -6.39 5.30
N SER A 99 21.79 -5.41 5.64
CA SER A 99 23.16 -5.65 6.08
C SER A 99 23.23 -6.38 7.44
N SER A 100 22.20 -6.23 8.26
CA SER A 100 21.98 -6.91 9.53
C SER A 100 20.47 -6.94 9.86
N PRO A 101 20.01 -7.83 10.74
CA PRO A 101 18.64 -7.77 11.25
C PRO A 101 18.33 -6.40 11.88
N ALA A 102 17.09 -5.94 11.75
CA ALA A 102 16.63 -4.70 12.36
C ALA A 102 16.56 -4.83 13.88
N GLU A 103 17.16 -3.89 14.62
CA GLU A 103 17.14 -3.89 16.10
C GLU A 103 15.71 -3.72 16.66
N HIS A 104 14.89 -2.92 15.98
CA HIS A 104 13.49 -2.67 16.30
C HIS A 104 12.65 -2.86 15.04
N PRO A 105 12.25 -4.10 14.71
CA PRO A 105 11.46 -4.37 13.51
C PRO A 105 10.07 -3.75 13.61
N TYR A 106 9.37 -3.72 12.47
CA TYR A 106 8.00 -3.21 12.39
C TYR A 106 7.07 -3.99 13.34
N GLY A 107 6.21 -3.26 14.04
CA GLY A 107 5.34 -3.80 15.09
C GLY A 107 5.96 -3.79 16.50
N SER A 108 7.26 -3.50 16.63
CA SER A 108 7.87 -3.27 17.94
C SER A 108 7.33 -1.99 18.60
N GLU A 109 7.24 -2.00 19.93
CA GLU A 109 6.75 -0.86 20.72
C GLU A 109 7.58 0.41 20.46
N LYS A 110 8.92 0.25 20.38
CA LYS A 110 9.85 1.37 20.15
C LYS A 110 9.74 1.96 18.74
N TYR A 111 9.45 1.15 17.71
CA TYR A 111 9.23 1.67 16.35
C TYR A 111 7.92 2.48 16.27
N GLY A 112 6.91 2.12 17.06
CA GLY A 112 5.62 2.83 17.07
C GLY A 112 4.82 2.65 15.77
N SER A 113 4.92 1.46 15.18
CA SER A 113 4.24 1.10 13.92
C SER A 113 2.72 1.26 14.00
N ARG A 114 2.11 1.73 12.90
CA ARG A 114 0.69 2.07 12.86
C ARG A 114 -0.20 1.02 12.18
N TYR A 115 0.39 0.14 11.37
CA TYR A 115 -0.36 -0.69 10.42
C TYR A 115 -0.02 -2.19 10.52
N GLN A 116 0.58 -2.64 11.63
CA GLN A 116 0.90 -4.05 11.81
C GLN A 116 -0.38 -4.87 11.89
N GLY A 117 -0.43 -5.97 11.14
CA GLY A 117 -1.59 -6.86 11.06
C GLY A 117 -2.76 -6.32 10.22
N GLN A 118 -2.59 -5.24 9.46
CA GLN A 118 -3.70 -4.64 8.72
C GLN A 118 -4.41 -5.62 7.76
N ARG A 119 -5.73 -5.45 7.64
CA ARG A 119 -6.61 -6.16 6.71
C ARG A 119 -7.23 -5.13 5.78
N GLY A 120 -6.98 -5.26 4.48
CA GLY A 120 -7.40 -4.27 3.50
C GLY A 120 -6.64 -2.94 3.57
N PRO A 121 -7.13 -1.91 2.85
CA PRO A 121 -6.50 -0.60 2.77
C PRO A 121 -6.85 0.26 3.99
N THR A 122 -6.15 0.06 5.10
CA THR A 122 -6.40 0.83 6.33
C THR A 122 -6.16 2.32 6.06
N ALA A 123 -7.15 3.16 6.41
CA ALA A 123 -7.04 4.61 6.25
C ALA A 123 -5.88 5.20 7.08
N SER A 124 -5.40 6.36 6.66
CA SER A 124 -4.24 7.02 7.28
C SER A 124 -4.42 7.24 8.79
N ARG A 125 -3.38 6.87 9.54
CA ARG A 125 -3.22 7.13 10.97
C ARG A 125 -2.16 8.19 11.24
N SER A 126 -1.89 9.09 10.29
CA SER A 126 -0.86 10.13 10.44
C SER A 126 -1.09 11.07 11.63
N PHE A 127 -2.34 11.17 12.10
CA PHE A 127 -2.70 11.91 13.32
C PHE A 127 -2.14 11.28 14.60
N ALA A 128 -1.91 9.96 14.61
CA ALA A 128 -1.36 9.26 15.77
C ALA A 128 0.12 9.61 15.90
N ASN A 129 0.51 10.21 17.04
CA ASN A 129 1.85 10.75 17.28
C ASN A 129 2.26 11.80 16.24
N PHE A 130 1.31 12.63 15.78
CA PHE A 130 1.61 13.77 14.92
C PHE A 130 2.46 14.78 15.70
N HIS A 131 3.61 15.15 15.15
CA HIS A 131 4.52 16.14 15.71
C HIS A 131 4.64 17.33 14.75
N ARG A 132 4.60 18.54 15.31
CA ARG A 132 4.86 19.78 14.58
C ARG A 132 5.83 20.61 15.40
N THR A 133 6.99 20.94 14.84
CA THR A 133 7.97 21.84 15.45
C THR A 133 7.46 23.27 15.36
N ASP A 134 7.61 24.04 16.44
CA ASP A 134 7.38 25.48 16.42
C ASP A 134 8.58 26.16 15.74
N VAL A 135 8.30 26.96 14.70
CA VAL A 135 9.30 27.66 13.87
C VAL A 135 9.24 29.16 14.16
#